data_AF-A0A3S2AG95-F1
#
_entry.id   AF-A0A3S2AG95-F1
#
_cell.length_a   1.000
_cell.length_b   1.000
_cell.length_c   1.000
_cell.angle_alpha   90.00
_cell.angle_beta   90.00
_cell.angle_gamma   90.00
#
_symmetry.space_group_name_H-M   'P 1'
#
loop_
_entity.id
_entity.type
_entity.pdbx_description
1 polymer ?
#
loop_
_entity_poly.entity_id
_entity_poly.type
_entity_poly.pdbx_seq_one_letter_code
_entity_poly.pdbx_strand_id
1 'polypeptide(L)'
;MDSRTQLSPAQSRAARALLNWPRVRLAAKASVSEMTIRDFENGIRNPRPHKIAAMRQAFEDAGIAFTFEGAPSLARPEGHSSLSTTNRMWRSRQRQA
;
A
#
# COMPACT_ATOMS: atom_id res chain seq x y z
N MET A 1 16.48 6.04 -2.11
CA MET A 1 15.49 7.13 -2.17
C MET A 1 14.35 6.74 -1.25
N ASP A 2 14.20 7.44 -0.13
CA ASP A 2 13.45 7.02 1.04
C ASP A 2 11.96 6.79 0.78
N SER A 3 11.50 5.58 1.11
CA SER A 3 10.12 5.09 1.00
C SER A 3 9.08 5.89 1.82
N ARG A 4 9.51 6.93 2.54
CA ARG A 4 8.67 7.80 3.39
C ARG A 4 7.97 8.92 2.63
N THR A 5 8.26 9.10 1.34
CA THR A 5 7.67 10.16 0.49
C THR A 5 6.53 9.69 -0.42
N GLN A 6 6.07 8.44 -0.28
CA GLN A 6 5.00 7.85 -1.10
C GLN A 6 3.71 7.70 -0.28
N LEU A 7 2.76 8.62 -0.48
CA LEU A 7 1.37 8.49 -0.06
C LEU A 7 0.51 8.69 -1.31
N SER A 8 -0.36 7.73 -1.62
CA SER A 8 -1.30 7.89 -2.74
C SER A 8 -2.48 8.78 -2.34
N PRO A 9 -3.05 9.59 -3.26
CA PRO A 9 -4.31 10.31 -3.04
C PRO A 9 -5.44 9.42 -2.54
N ALA A 10 -5.52 8.18 -3.04
CA ALA A 10 -6.52 7.20 -2.62
C ALA A 10 -6.29 6.74 -1.17
N GLN A 11 -5.03 6.51 -0.79
CA GLN A 11 -4.65 6.15 0.59
C GLN A 11 -4.95 7.28 1.57
N SER A 12 -4.69 8.52 1.19
CA SER A 12 -5.04 9.69 2.01
C SER A 12 -6.55 9.79 2.26
N ARG A 13 -7.37 9.57 1.22
CA ARG A 13 -8.84 9.53 1.38
C ARG A 13 -9.29 8.38 2.27
N ALA A 14 -8.74 7.18 2.09
CA ALA A 14 -9.06 6.02 2.91
C ALA A 14 -8.69 6.25 4.39
N ALA A 15 -7.48 6.71 4.66
CA ALA A 15 -7.03 7.03 6.02
C ALA A 15 -7.91 8.09 6.68
N ARG A 16 -8.29 9.13 5.94
CA ARG A 16 -9.18 10.17 6.42
C ARG A 16 -10.59 9.65 6.72
N ALA A 17 -11.11 8.74 5.90
CA ALA A 17 -12.40 8.08 6.14
C ALA A 17 -12.36 7.19 7.39
N LEU A 18 -11.27 6.43 7.59
CA LEU A 18 -11.08 5.57 8.75
C LEU A 18 -11.05 6.36 10.06
N LEU A 19 -10.38 7.52 10.08
CA LEU A 19 -10.33 8.40 11.25
C LEU A 19 -11.56 9.30 11.40
N ASN A 20 -12.47 9.28 10.42
CA ASN A 20 -13.59 10.21 10.29
C ASN A 20 -13.15 11.69 10.40
N TRP A 21 -12.01 12.03 9.77
CA TRP A 21 -11.42 13.36 9.87
C TRP A 21 -11.90 14.31 8.76
N PRO A 22 -12.24 15.58 9.08
CA PRO A 22 -12.42 16.60 8.05
C PRO A 22 -11.07 17.05 7.48
N ARG A 23 -11.06 17.60 6.26
CA ARG A 23 -9.85 18.10 5.59
C ARG A 23 -9.13 19.17 6.42
N VAL A 24 -9.88 20.05 7.09
CA VAL A 24 -9.37 21.08 8.00
C VAL A 24 -8.57 20.49 9.17
N ARG A 25 -8.99 19.33 9.71
CA ARG A 25 -8.29 18.67 10.82
C ARG A 25 -6.96 18.07 10.36
N LEU A 26 -6.95 17.45 9.18
CA LEU A 26 -5.71 16.97 8.57
C LEU A 26 -4.78 18.14 8.21
N ALA A 27 -5.32 19.24 7.70
CA ALA A 27 -4.58 20.48 7.40
C ALA A 27 -3.84 21.00 8.63
N ALA A 28 -4.56 21.13 9.75
CA ALA A 28 -4.00 21.58 11.02
C ALA A 28 -2.91 20.63 11.55
N LYS A 29 -3.13 19.31 11.48
CA LYS A 29 -2.16 18.31 11.97
C LYS A 29 -0.91 18.22 11.10
N ALA A 30 -1.07 18.27 9.78
CA ALA A 30 0.04 18.16 8.84
C ALA A 30 0.78 19.49 8.60
N SER A 31 0.30 20.62 9.17
CA SER A 31 0.79 21.97 8.85
C SER A 31 0.74 22.29 7.35
N VAL A 32 -0.32 21.84 6.67
CA VAL A 32 -0.54 22.03 5.24
C VAL A 32 -1.86 22.77 5.02
N SER A 33 -1.96 23.62 4.00
CA SER A 33 -3.22 24.28 3.65
C SER A 33 -4.29 23.27 3.19
N GLU A 34 -5.55 23.47 3.59
CA GLU A 34 -6.68 22.65 3.17
C GLU A 34 -6.79 22.53 1.65
N MET A 35 -6.51 23.62 0.92
CA MET A 35 -6.53 23.61 -0.54
C MET A 35 -5.47 22.65 -1.12
N THR A 36 -4.29 22.57 -0.49
CA THR A 36 -3.25 21.62 -0.91
C THR A 36 -3.70 20.17 -0.70
N ILE A 37 -4.41 19.87 0.40
CA ILE A 37 -4.96 18.53 0.64
C ILE A 37 -6.04 18.19 -0.38
N ARG A 38 -6.95 19.14 -0.67
CA ARG A 38 -7.98 18.95 -1.69
C ARG A 38 -7.39 18.68 -3.07
N ASP A 39 -6.42 19.49 -3.49
CA ASP A 39 -5.78 19.36 -4.81
C ASP A 39 -4.98 18.06 -4.92
N PHE A 40 -4.41 17.59 -3.80
CA PHE A 40 -3.74 16.29 -3.69
C PHE A 40 -4.74 15.13 -3.77
N GLU A 41 -5.83 15.15 -2.98
CA GLU A 41 -6.88 14.12 -2.99
C GLU A 41 -7.53 13.96 -4.37
N ASN A 42 -7.62 15.06 -5.13
CA ASN A 42 -8.17 15.12 -6.49
C ASN A 42 -7.14 14.78 -7.58
N GLY A 43 -5.85 14.61 -7.24
CA GLY A 43 -4.80 14.33 -8.21
C GLY A 43 -4.45 15.50 -9.14
N ILE A 44 -4.92 16.71 -8.83
CA ILE A 44 -4.70 17.92 -9.64
C ILE A 44 -3.26 18.40 -9.49
N ARG A 45 -2.69 18.26 -8.28
CA ARG A 45 -1.35 18.75 -7.97
C ARG A 45 -0.61 17.75 -7.10
N ASN A 46 0.62 17.41 -7.47
CA ASN A 46 1.50 16.60 -6.63
C ASN A 46 2.23 17.52 -5.63
N PRO A 47 1.89 17.50 -4.33
CA PRO A 47 2.56 18.33 -3.34
C PRO A 47 4.02 17.90 -3.18
N ARG A 48 4.86 18.83 -2.73
CA ARG A 48 6.28 18.55 -2.50
C ARG A 48 6.45 17.37 -1.52
N PRO A 49 7.50 16.55 -1.67
CA PRO A 49 7.72 15.36 -0.83
C PRO A 49 7.66 15.61 0.68
N HIS A 50 8.12 16.77 1.14
CA HIS A 50 8.05 17.15 2.57
C HIS A 50 6.62 17.24 3.10
N LYS A 51 5.66 17.72 2.29
CA LYS A 51 4.25 17.81 2.69
C LYS A 51 3.61 16.43 2.75
N ILE A 52 4.01 15.55 1.84
CA ILE A 52 3.55 14.16 1.81
C ILE A 52 4.01 13.44 3.09
N ALA A 53 5.27 13.60 3.47
CA ALA A 53 5.79 13.05 4.71
C ALA A 53 5.06 13.62 5.94
N ALA A 54 4.77 14.92 5.98
CA ALA A 54 4.02 15.54 7.08
C ALA A 54 2.57 15.02 7.19
N MET A 55 1.89 14.82 6.06
CA MET A 55 0.55 14.20 6.04
C MET A 55 0.59 12.76 6.53
N ARG A 56 1.59 11.98 6.09
CA ARG A 56 1.79 10.61 6.54
C ARG A 56 2.04 10.54 8.05
N GLN A 57 2.93 11.38 8.57
CA GLN A 57 3.21 11.46 10.00
C GLN A 57 1.96 11.81 10.81
N ALA A 58 1.14 12.76 10.34
CA ALA A 58 -0.09 13.14 11.03
C ALA A 58 -1.10 11.99 11.14
N PHE A 59 -1.13 11.08 10.17
CA PHE A 59 -1.93 9.87 10.21
C PHE A 59 -1.29 8.78 11.10
N GLU A 60 0.03 8.61 11.04
CA GLU A 60 0.77 7.68 11.91
C GLU A 60 0.62 8.05 13.40
N ASP A 61 0.70 9.34 13.74
CA ASP A 61 0.45 9.88 15.08
C ASP A 61 -1.00 9.64 15.56
N ALA A 62 -1.93 9.47 14.61
CA ALA A 62 -3.33 9.14 14.90
C ALA A 62 -3.58 7.64 15.02
N GLY A 63 -2.55 6.80 14.84
CA GLY A 63 -2.62 5.35 14.91
C GLY A 63 -2.84 4.66 13.57
N ILE A 64 -2.77 5.36 12.43
CA ILE A 64 -2.80 4.74 11.11
C ILE A 64 -1.38 4.37 10.66
N ALA A 65 -1.12 3.07 10.56
CA ALA A 65 0.09 2.57 9.94
C ALA A 65 -0.12 2.35 8.43
N PHE A 66 0.67 3.02 7.59
CA PHE A 66 0.70 2.73 6.15
C PHE A 66 1.73 1.65 5.84
N THR A 67 1.28 0.40 5.78
CA THR A 67 2.07 -0.72 5.24
C THR A 67 2.10 -0.62 3.72
N PHE A 68 3.29 -0.56 3.15
CA PHE A 68 3.51 -0.54 1.70
C PHE A 68 2.82 -1.76 1.06
N GLU A 69 1.98 -1.55 0.07
CA GLU A 69 1.57 -2.61 -0.86
C GLU A 69 2.75 -2.85 -1.81
N GLY A 70 3.80 -3.48 -1.27
CA GLY A 70 4.63 -4.34 -2.09
C GLY A 70 3.78 -5.57 -2.32
N ALA A 71 3.58 -5.96 -3.59
CA ALA A 71 2.86 -7.15 -3.97
C ALA A 71 3.10 -8.30 -2.96
N PRO A 72 2.10 -9.13 -2.63
CA PRO A 72 2.33 -10.31 -1.80
C PRO A 72 3.36 -11.19 -2.51
N SER A 73 4.62 -11.01 -2.16
CA SER A 73 5.65 -11.99 -2.40
C SER A 73 5.23 -13.13 -1.51
N LEU A 74 4.84 -14.25 -2.12
CA LEU A 74 4.96 -15.52 -1.42
C LEU A 74 6.41 -15.55 -0.97
N ALA A 75 6.63 -15.39 0.33
CA ALA A 75 7.84 -15.86 0.97
C ALA A 75 7.84 -17.38 0.79
N ARG A 76 8.11 -17.83 -0.44
CA ARG A 76 8.53 -19.17 -0.70
C ARG A 76 9.82 -19.27 0.11
N PRO A 77 9.90 -20.11 1.15
CA PRO A 77 11.19 -20.38 1.73
C PRO A 77 12.04 -20.88 0.56
N GLU A 78 13.14 -20.19 0.28
CA GLU A 78 14.20 -20.62 -0.63
C GLU A 78 14.81 -21.92 -0.04
N GLY A 79 14.02 -22.98 -0.05
CA GLY A 79 14.47 -24.34 0.09
C GLY A 79 14.95 -24.74 -1.29
N HIS A 80 16.26 -24.64 -1.49
CA HIS A 80 16.95 -25.41 -2.50
C HIS A 80 16.59 -26.89 -2.29
N SER A 81 15.53 -27.36 -2.95
CA SER A 81 15.25 -28.79 -3.11
C SER A 81 15.15 -29.05 -4.59
N SER A 82 16.34 -29.25 -5.17
CA SER A 82 16.53 -29.93 -6.43
C SER A 82 15.89 -31.31 -6.33
N LEU A 83 14.65 -31.46 -6.77
CA LEU A 83 14.10 -32.75 -7.15
C LEU A 83 13.37 -32.57 -8.47
N SER A 84 14.11 -32.92 -9.52
CA SER A 84 13.65 -33.13 -10.88
C SER A 84 12.25 -33.73 -10.94
N THR A 85 11.40 -33.04 -11.67
CA THR A 85 10.25 -33.59 -12.39
C THR A 85 10.59 -34.94 -13.01
N THR A 86 9.94 -36.01 -12.56
CA THR A 86 9.35 -36.95 -13.52
C THR A 86 7.90 -37.19 -13.14
N ASN A 87 7.05 -36.28 -13.60
CA ASN A 87 5.63 -36.54 -13.73
C ASN A 87 5.44 -37.53 -14.88
N ARG A 88 5.56 -38.82 -14.62
CA ARG A 88 5.26 -39.85 -15.63
C ARG A 88 4.74 -41.12 -14.97
N MET A 89 3.52 -41.10 -14.45
CA MET A 89 2.68 -42.30 -14.25
C MET A 89 1.26 -41.93 -13.80
N TRP A 90 0.47 -41.29 -14.66
CA TRP A 90 -0.99 -41.14 -14.47
C TRP A 90 -1.80 -41.44 -15.75
N ARG A 91 -1.29 -42.33 -16.62
CA ARG A 91 -2.04 -42.80 -17.79
C ARG A 91 -1.75 -44.27 -18.08
N SER A 92 -2.47 -45.16 -17.39
CA SER A 92 -3.11 -46.34 -17.99
C SER A 92 -3.81 -47.19 -16.92
N ARG A 93 -5.02 -46.79 -16.53
CA ARG A 93 -6.06 -47.76 -16.21
C ARG A 93 -7.18 -47.56 -17.21
N GLN A 94 -6.97 -48.10 -18.42
CA GLN A 94 -8.07 -48.40 -19.31
C GLN A 94 -8.65 -49.74 -18.88
N ARG A 95 -9.95 -49.71 -18.65
CA ARG A 95 -10.85 -50.84 -18.41
C ARG A 95 -11.02 -51.64 -19.70
N GLN A 96 -11.25 -52.95 -19.55
CA GLN A 96 -12.10 -53.86 -20.35
C GLN A 96 -11.50 -55.27 -20.22
N ALA A 97 -12.23 -56.36 -20.00
CA ALA A 97 -13.66 -56.62 -19.84
C ALA A 97 -13.81 -57.86 -18.94
#